data_AF-A0A6C0MM03-F1
#
_entry.id   AF-A0A6C0MM03-F1
#
_cell.length_a   1.000
_cell.length_b   1.000
_cell.length_c   1.000
_cell.angle_alpha   90.00
_cell.angle_beta   90.00
_cell.angle_gamma   90.00
#
_symmetry.space_group_name_H-M   'P 1'
#
loop_
_entity.id
_entity.type
_entity.pdbx_description
1 polymer ?
#
loop_
_entity_poly.entity_id
_entity_poly.type
_entity_poly.pdbx_seq_one_letter_code
_entity_poly.pdbx_strand_id
1 'polypeptide(L)'
;MAIHLYKTSTPSTRNRTVDSRVKSNTRNNLIYGQHRCGKGRNARGIITAGHRGGGHLGRAGSKRWLGKRPVVRAGSKRWLGKRPVVRGVVMNPVDHPHGGGEGRAPIGRKKPTTPWGYPALGRRSRKRNKYSDNLILRRRSK
;
A
#
# COMPACT_ATOMS: atom_id res chain seq x y z
N MET A 1 4.88 -8.10 23.17
CA MET A 1 4.13 -6.82 23.06
C MET A 1 2.65 -7.13 23.13
N ALA A 2 1.96 -6.52 24.09
CA ALA A 2 0.53 -6.74 24.30
C ALA A 2 -0.29 -5.87 23.33
N ILE A 3 -1.34 -6.45 22.76
CA ILE A 3 -2.29 -5.73 21.91
C ILE A 3 -3.45 -5.28 22.81
N HIS A 4 -3.66 -3.97 22.93
CA HIS A 4 -4.80 -3.42 23.66
C HIS A 4 -5.98 -3.21 22.72
N LEU A 5 -7.14 -3.71 23.12
CA LEU A 5 -8.44 -3.45 22.51
C LEU A 5 -9.03 -2.17 23.11
N TYR A 6 -9.61 -1.32 22.28
CA TYR A 6 -10.34 -0.14 22.77
C TYR A 6 -11.74 -0.53 23.26
N LYS A 7 -12.28 0.28 24.19
CA LYS A 7 -13.71 0.22 24.53
C LYS A 7 -14.57 0.51 23.29
N THR A 8 -15.67 -0.22 23.17
CA THR A 8 -16.62 -0.20 22.04
C THR A 8 -17.57 1.01 22.08
N SER A 9 -17.05 2.21 22.35
CA SER A 9 -17.86 3.44 22.49
C SER A 9 -18.27 4.10 21.17
N THR A 10 -17.55 3.83 20.07
CA THR A 10 -17.90 4.33 18.73
C THR A 10 -17.82 3.18 17.72
N PRO A 11 -18.57 3.23 16.60
CA PRO A 11 -18.53 2.21 15.55
C PRO A 11 -17.11 1.90 15.06
N SER A 12 -16.25 2.89 15.21
CA SER A 12 -14.93 2.96 14.67
C SER A 12 -13.81 2.50 15.61
N THR A 13 -14.10 2.40 16.91
CA THR A 13 -13.22 1.86 17.94
C THR A 13 -13.52 0.40 18.23
N ARG A 14 -14.69 -0.09 17.78
CA ARG A 14 -15.21 -1.44 18.02
C ARG A 14 -14.20 -2.56 17.76
N ASN A 15 -13.44 -2.48 16.67
CA ASN A 15 -12.41 -3.48 16.31
C ASN A 15 -10.98 -2.96 16.49
N ARG A 16 -10.79 -1.75 17.05
CA ARG A 16 -9.52 -1.02 17.02
C ARG A 16 -8.54 -1.64 18.02
N THR A 17 -7.33 -1.89 17.53
CA THR A 17 -6.22 -2.39 18.34
C THR A 17 -5.04 -1.42 18.34
N VAL A 18 -4.43 -1.21 19.50
CA VAL A 18 -3.16 -0.48 19.66
C VAL A 18 -2.10 -1.33 20.32
N ASP A 19 -0.88 -1.00 19.97
CA ASP A 19 0.32 -1.60 20.53
C ASP A 19 0.63 -0.90 21.84
N SER A 20 1.11 -1.65 22.84
CA SER A 20 1.57 -1.11 24.12
C SER A 20 2.57 0.02 23.89
N ARG A 21 2.40 1.12 24.62
CA ARG A 21 3.19 2.34 24.45
C ARG A 21 4.67 2.05 24.76
N VAL A 22 5.53 2.15 23.74
CA VAL A 22 6.99 2.12 23.94
C VAL A 22 7.40 3.43 24.62
N LYS A 23 8.33 3.39 25.58
CA LYS A 23 8.90 4.60 26.20
C LYS A 23 9.40 5.52 25.08
N SER A 24 8.94 6.78 25.09
CA SER A 24 9.40 7.77 24.13
C SER A 24 10.81 8.19 24.50
N ASN A 25 11.82 7.66 23.80
CA ASN A 25 13.17 8.19 23.92
C ASN A 25 13.19 9.58 23.26
N THR A 26 13.70 10.56 23.99
CA THR A 26 14.02 11.89 23.46
C THR A 26 15.03 11.76 22.32
N ARG A 27 14.99 12.71 21.39
CA ARG A 27 15.68 12.63 20.09
C ARG A 27 17.20 12.60 20.31
N ASN A 28 17.86 11.53 19.88
CA ASN A 28 19.33 11.48 19.82
C ASN A 28 19.82 12.03 18.46
N ASN A 29 21.03 12.61 18.44
CA ASN A 29 21.67 13.20 17.25
C ASN A 29 21.96 12.18 16.12
N LEU A 30 21.77 10.89 16.38
CA LEU A 30 21.87 9.81 15.39
C LEU A 30 20.64 9.70 14.47
N ILE A 31 19.56 10.44 14.75
CA ILE A 31 18.30 10.38 14.00
C ILE A 31 18.20 11.57 13.03
N TYR A 32 18.58 11.36 11.78
CA TYR A 32 18.37 12.35 10.72
C TYR A 32 16.91 12.35 10.23
N GLY A 33 16.41 13.54 9.86
CA GLY A 33 15.08 13.71 9.30
C GLY A 33 14.97 13.12 7.90
N GLN A 34 14.02 12.21 7.67
CA GLN A 34 13.69 11.81 6.30
C GLN A 34 12.80 12.87 5.64
N HIS A 35 13.43 13.88 5.04
CA HIS A 35 12.75 14.82 4.14
C HIS A 35 12.46 14.14 2.81
N ARG A 36 11.46 13.24 2.75
CA ARG A 36 10.97 12.76 1.45
C ARG A 36 10.00 13.81 0.90
N CYS A 37 10.53 14.89 0.33
CA CYS A 37 9.75 15.71 -0.61
C CYS A 37 9.39 14.84 -1.83
N GLY A 38 8.21 15.04 -2.41
CA GLY A 38 7.78 14.26 -3.60
C GLY A 38 7.31 12.82 -3.36
N LYS A 39 6.49 12.56 -2.33
CA LYS A 39 5.96 11.21 -2.02
C LYS A 39 5.28 10.55 -3.25
N GLY A 40 6.02 9.68 -3.94
CA GLY A 40 5.54 8.92 -5.11
C GLY A 40 5.61 9.65 -6.45
N ARG A 41 6.31 10.79 -6.52
CA ARG A 41 6.60 11.53 -7.76
C ARG A 41 8.05 11.28 -8.21
N ASN A 42 8.33 11.39 -9.49
CA ASN A 42 9.69 11.41 -10.05
C ASN A 42 10.28 12.84 -10.08
N ALA A 43 11.50 12.98 -10.59
CA ALA A 43 12.19 14.28 -10.72
C ALA A 43 11.45 15.29 -11.62
N ARG A 44 10.63 14.81 -12.56
CA ARG A 44 9.75 15.65 -13.42
C ARG A 44 8.44 16.03 -12.74
N GLY A 45 8.21 15.61 -11.50
CA GLY A 45 6.98 15.85 -10.76
C GLY A 45 5.81 14.93 -11.12
N ILE A 46 5.97 13.97 -12.04
CA ILE A 46 4.91 13.03 -12.44
C ILE A 46 4.74 11.93 -11.38
N ILE A 47 3.49 11.55 -11.07
CA ILE A 47 3.18 10.46 -10.14
C ILE A 47 3.58 9.12 -10.78
N THR A 48 4.62 8.46 -10.25
CA THR A 48 5.09 7.14 -10.71
C THR A 48 4.75 6.02 -9.72
N ALA A 49 4.63 6.35 -8.43
CA ALA A 49 4.13 5.45 -7.40
C ALA A 49 2.82 6.01 -6.84
N GLY A 50 1.71 5.55 -7.42
CA GLY A 50 0.36 5.94 -7.02
C GLY A 50 0.03 5.63 -5.55
N HIS A 51 -1.04 6.24 -5.06
CA HIS A 51 -1.60 6.00 -3.73
C HIS A 51 -0.68 6.36 -2.55
N ARG A 52 0.31 7.23 -2.79
CA ARG A 52 1.24 7.75 -1.78
C ARG A 52 1.00 9.23 -1.52
N GLY A 53 1.30 9.68 -0.31
CA GLY A 53 1.27 11.09 0.07
C GLY A 53 0.39 11.38 1.29
N GLY A 54 0.62 12.53 1.91
CA GLY A 54 0.12 12.83 3.25
C GLY A 54 0.76 11.93 4.32
N GLY A 55 0.10 11.85 5.47
CA GLY A 55 0.59 11.10 6.63
C GLY A 55 1.58 11.89 7.47
N HIS A 56 1.81 11.42 8.69
CA HIS A 56 2.73 12.08 9.61
C HIS A 56 4.17 11.98 9.09
N LEU A 57 5.00 12.98 9.38
CA LEU A 57 6.43 12.93 9.08
C LEU A 57 7.04 11.73 9.81
N GLY A 58 7.38 10.69 9.05
CA GLY A 58 7.97 9.47 9.57
C GLY A 58 9.48 9.62 9.69
N ARG A 59 10.01 9.30 10.87
CA ARG A 59 11.45 9.01 11.06
C ARG A 59 11.70 7.57 10.62
N ALA A 60 12.87 7.28 10.07
CA ALA A 60 13.25 5.90 9.78
C ALA A 60 13.37 5.15 11.12
N GLY A 61 12.41 4.26 11.40
CA GLY A 61 12.33 3.58 12.69
C GLY A 61 11.49 2.31 12.61
N SER A 62 12.16 1.20 12.93
CA SER A 62 11.74 -0.20 13.11
C SER A 62 10.84 -0.87 12.06
N LYS A 63 11.30 -2.04 11.57
CA LYS A 63 10.51 -3.00 10.80
C LYS A 63 9.37 -3.53 11.68
N ARG A 64 8.23 -2.84 11.67
CA ARG A 64 7.03 -3.27 12.38
C ARG A 64 6.41 -4.49 11.66
N TRP A 65 6.09 -5.53 12.42
CA TRP A 65 5.37 -6.72 11.95
C TRP A 65 4.02 -6.35 11.33
N LEU A 66 3.99 -6.25 10.01
CA LEU A 66 2.77 -6.14 9.21
C LEU A 66 2.02 -7.47 9.29
N GLY A 67 0.95 -7.54 10.09
CA GLY A 67 0.06 -8.70 10.04
C GLY A 67 -0.96 -8.80 11.16
N LYS A 68 -0.63 -8.34 12.37
CA LYS A 68 -1.47 -8.58 13.56
C LYS A 68 -2.44 -7.44 13.94
N ARG A 69 -2.46 -6.33 13.20
CA ARG A 69 -3.30 -5.16 13.52
C ARG A 69 -4.34 -4.90 12.42
N PRO A 70 -5.63 -5.18 12.64
CA PRO A 70 -6.67 -4.77 11.69
C PRO A 70 -6.69 -3.24 11.61
N VAL A 71 -6.67 -2.71 10.38
CA VAL A 71 -6.85 -1.27 10.16
C VAL A 71 -8.34 -0.98 10.11
N VAL A 72 -8.85 -0.37 11.17
CA VAL A 72 -10.29 -0.31 11.45
C VAL A 72 -10.99 0.91 10.87
N ARG A 73 -10.25 1.97 10.53
CA ARG A 73 -10.80 3.23 10.01
C ARG A 73 -10.02 3.70 8.79
N ALA A 74 -10.71 4.33 7.85
CA ALA A 74 -10.10 4.93 6.66
C ALA A 74 -9.02 5.98 7.04
N GLY A 75 -9.30 6.83 8.05
CA GLY A 75 -8.35 7.84 8.55
C GLY A 75 -7.03 7.25 9.05
N SER A 76 -7.06 6.09 9.70
CA SER A 76 -5.84 5.42 10.16
C SER A 76 -4.91 5.01 9.00
N LYS A 77 -5.45 4.71 7.81
CA LYS A 77 -4.63 4.45 6.61
C LYS A 77 -3.96 5.74 6.09
N ARG A 78 -4.65 6.88 6.21
CA ARG A 78 -4.15 8.20 5.75
C ARG A 78 -2.96 8.67 6.57
N TRP A 79 -2.96 8.42 7.88
CA TRP A 79 -1.82 8.75 8.77
C TRP A 79 -0.52 8.04 8.37
N LEU A 80 -0.63 6.87 7.73
CA LEU A 80 0.49 6.10 7.17
C LEU A 80 0.95 6.60 5.79
N GLY A 81 0.35 7.68 5.27
CA GLY A 81 0.66 8.22 3.94
C GLY A 81 0.14 7.35 2.78
N LYS A 82 -0.90 6.53 3.03
CA LYS A 82 -1.61 5.74 2.01
C LYS A 82 -2.89 6.46 1.60
N ARG A 83 -2.99 6.84 0.33
CA ARG A 83 -4.19 7.46 -0.27
C ARG A 83 -5.19 6.37 -0.72
N PRO A 84 -6.49 6.68 -0.85
CA PRO A 84 -7.47 5.74 -1.36
C PRO A 84 -7.13 5.29 -2.79
N VAL A 85 -7.57 4.07 -3.14
CA VAL A 85 -7.43 3.46 -4.46
C VAL A 85 -8.82 3.35 -5.07
N VAL A 86 -8.98 3.79 -6.31
CA VAL A 86 -10.22 3.61 -7.08
C VAL A 86 -10.12 2.32 -7.89
N ARG A 87 -11.20 1.55 -7.97
CA ARG A 87 -11.23 0.29 -8.74
C ARG A 87 -11.40 0.62 -10.23
N GLY A 88 -10.68 -0.12 -11.10
CA GLY A 88 -10.76 0.07 -12.55
C GLY A 88 -12.16 -0.12 -13.16
N VAL A 89 -13.02 -0.95 -12.55
CA VAL A 89 -14.42 -1.18 -12.99
C VAL A 89 -15.29 0.07 -12.85
N VAL A 90 -14.93 0.98 -11.95
CA VAL A 90 -15.70 2.21 -11.70
C VAL A 90 -15.23 3.35 -12.61
N MET A 91 -14.11 3.17 -13.31
CA MET A 91 -13.50 4.22 -14.14
C MET A 91 -14.14 4.25 -15.55
N ASN A 92 -13.75 5.23 -16.36
CA ASN A 92 -14.16 5.30 -17.76
C ASN A 92 -13.26 4.42 -18.64
N PRO A 93 -13.69 4.06 -19.87
CA PRO A 93 -12.89 3.26 -20.81
C PRO A 93 -11.49 3.84 -21.11
N VAL A 94 -11.36 5.17 -21.09
CA VAL A 94 -10.10 5.90 -21.30
C VAL A 94 -9.09 5.68 -20.15
N ASP A 95 -9.59 5.52 -18.93
CA ASP A 95 -8.77 5.48 -17.71
C ASP A 95 -8.32 4.05 -17.36
N HIS A 96 -9.17 3.06 -17.65
CA HIS A 96 -8.89 1.68 -17.31
C HIS A 96 -9.50 0.71 -18.33
N PRO A 97 -8.77 -0.37 -18.68
CA PRO A 97 -9.29 -1.52 -19.42
C PRO A 97 -10.60 -2.18 -18.98
N HIS A 98 -11.08 -1.87 -17.77
CA HIS A 98 -12.30 -2.45 -17.19
C HIS A 98 -13.38 -1.38 -16.99
N GLY A 99 -13.09 -0.15 -17.40
CA GLY A 99 -13.99 0.98 -17.22
C GLY A 99 -15.09 1.01 -18.28
N GLY A 100 -16.18 1.70 -17.92
CA GLY A 100 -17.39 1.81 -18.74
C GLY A 100 -18.39 0.67 -18.55
N GLY A 101 -19.35 0.62 -19.48
CA GLY A 101 -20.55 -0.22 -19.37
C GLY A 101 -21.68 0.50 -18.63
N GLU A 102 -22.92 0.09 -18.91
CA GLU A 102 -24.09 0.59 -18.21
C GLU A 102 -24.19 -0.07 -16.82
N GLY A 103 -24.39 0.75 -15.78
CA GLY A 103 -24.47 0.27 -14.40
C GLY A 103 -23.19 -0.44 -13.94
N ARG A 104 -23.33 -1.59 -13.26
CA ARG A 104 -22.19 -2.39 -12.82
C ARG A 104 -21.88 -3.48 -13.84
N ALA A 105 -20.76 -3.34 -14.54
CA ALA A 105 -20.30 -4.33 -15.52
C ALA A 105 -19.32 -5.36 -14.92
N PRO A 106 -19.34 -6.62 -15.42
CA PRO A 106 -18.23 -7.55 -15.22
C PRO A 106 -16.98 -7.10 -16.00
N ILE A 107 -15.85 -7.78 -15.81
CA ILE A 107 -14.57 -7.42 -16.45
C ILE A 107 -14.64 -7.42 -17.99
N GLY A 108 -15.53 -8.21 -18.59
CA GLY A 108 -15.74 -8.25 -20.05
C GLY A 108 -14.55 -8.76 -20.88
N ARG A 109 -13.47 -9.25 -20.25
CA ARG A 109 -12.24 -9.74 -20.89
C ARG A 109 -11.85 -11.10 -20.34
N LYS A 110 -11.11 -11.90 -21.15
CA LYS A 110 -10.64 -13.25 -20.79
C LYS A 110 -9.82 -13.30 -19.49
N LYS A 111 -9.06 -12.24 -19.18
CA LYS A 111 -8.26 -12.11 -17.95
C LYS A 111 -8.38 -10.68 -17.41
N PRO A 112 -8.34 -10.49 -16.07
CA PRO A 112 -8.23 -9.17 -15.49
C PRO A 112 -6.90 -8.53 -15.87
N THR A 113 -6.96 -7.24 -16.17
CA THR A 113 -5.83 -6.44 -16.64
C THR A 113 -5.46 -5.32 -15.67
N THR A 114 -4.21 -4.88 -15.74
CA THR A 114 -3.71 -3.69 -15.06
C THR A 114 -4.19 -2.42 -15.78
N PRO A 115 -4.05 -1.22 -15.18
CA PRO A 115 -4.38 0.04 -15.88
C PRO A 115 -3.64 0.21 -17.22
N TRP A 116 -2.47 -0.41 -17.37
CA TRP A 116 -1.66 -0.39 -18.59
C TRP A 116 -1.93 -1.58 -19.53
N GLY A 117 -2.98 -2.36 -19.30
CA GLY A 117 -3.43 -3.44 -20.20
C GLY A 117 -2.73 -4.80 -20.03
N TYR A 118 -1.73 -4.94 -19.15
CA TYR A 118 -1.09 -6.24 -18.92
C TYR A 118 -1.97 -7.18 -18.09
N PRO A 119 -1.91 -8.51 -18.25
CA PRO A 119 -2.61 -9.46 -17.39
C PRO A 119 -2.18 -9.33 -15.92
N ALA A 120 -3.14 -9.11 -15.02
CA ALA A 120 -2.90 -8.89 -13.59
C ALA A 120 -2.67 -10.21 -12.82
N LEU A 121 -3.24 -11.31 -13.30
CA LEU A 121 -3.15 -12.62 -12.65
C LEU A 121 -2.35 -13.61 -13.51
N GLY A 122 -1.54 -14.44 -12.85
CA GLY A 122 -0.82 -15.58 -13.46
C GLY A 122 0.39 -15.23 -14.33
N ARG A 123 0.60 -13.96 -14.71
CA ARG A 123 1.76 -13.55 -15.52
C ARG A 123 3.00 -13.30 -14.65
N ARG A 124 4.09 -14.03 -14.91
CA ARG A 124 5.40 -13.77 -14.28
C ARG A 124 6.04 -12.51 -14.91
N SER A 125 6.47 -11.56 -14.07
CA SER A 125 7.05 -10.28 -14.50
C SER A 125 8.57 -10.17 -14.34
N ARG A 126 9.23 -11.19 -13.76
CA ARG A 126 10.71 -11.23 -13.67
C ARG A 126 11.31 -11.39 -15.08
N LYS A 127 12.33 -10.60 -15.42
CA LYS A 127 13.11 -10.74 -16.65
C LYS A 127 13.73 -12.16 -16.70
N ARG A 128 13.68 -12.81 -17.86
CA ARG A 128 14.07 -14.23 -18.04
C ARG A 128 15.58 -14.47 -17.91
N ASN A 129 16.41 -13.51 -18.32
CA ASN A 129 17.86 -13.64 -18.39
C ASN A 129 18.52 -12.64 -17.43
N LYS A 130 18.11 -12.64 -16.16
CA LYS A 130 18.74 -11.75 -15.17
C LYS A 130 19.99 -12.45 -14.64
N TYR A 131 21.10 -11.72 -14.52
CA TYR A 131 22.38 -12.24 -13.98
C TYR A 131 22.27 -13.02 -12.65
N SER A 132 21.26 -12.70 -11.85
CA SER A 132 20.99 -13.37 -10.57
C SER A 132 20.24 -14.69 -10.67
N ASP A 133 19.81 -15.11 -11.86
CA ASP A 133 19.07 -16.37 -12.04
C ASP A 133 19.95 -17.58 -11.71
N ASN A 134 21.26 -17.51 -11.97
CA ASN A 134 22.23 -18.54 -11.59
C ASN A 134 22.37 -18.72 -10.08
N LEU A 135 22.00 -17.71 -9.29
CA LEU A 135 22.11 -17.73 -7.82
C LEU A 135 20.80 -18.19 -7.14
N ILE A 136 19.74 -18.47 -7.90
CA ILE A 136 18.43 -18.82 -7.35
C ILE A 136 18.22 -20.33 -7.42
N LEU A 137 18.34 -21.00 -6.27
CA LEU A 137 18.11 -22.44 -6.17
C LEU A 137 16.62 -22.80 -6.22
N ARG A 138 15.76 -22.03 -5.54
CA ARG A 138 14.31 -22.28 -5.50
C ARG A 138 13.53 -20.99 -5.50
N ARG A 139 12.40 -20.98 -6.21
CA ARG A 139 11.45 -19.87 -6.17
C ARG A 139 10.63 -19.93 -4.89
N ARG A 140 10.20 -18.76 -4.41
CA ARG A 140 9.29 -18.64 -3.27
C ARG A 140 7.99 -19.42 -3.54
N SER A 141 7.70 -20.42 -2.71
CA SER A 141 6.39 -21.04 -2.59
C SER A 141 5.45 -20.16 -1.76
N LYS A 142 4.14 -20.38 -1.91
CA LYS A 142 3.13 -19.68 -1.14
C LYS A 142 3.11 -20.15 0.30
#